data_AF-A0A2V6DIL1-F1
#
_entry.id   AF-A0A2V6DIL1-F1
#
_cell.length_a   1.000
_cell.length_b   1.000
_cell.length_c   1.000
_cell.angle_alpha   90.00
_cell.angle_beta   90.00
_cell.angle_gamma   90.00
#
_symmetry.space_group_name_H-M   'P 1'
#
loop_
_entity.id
_entity.type
_entity.pdbx_description
1 polymer ?
#
loop_
_entity_poly.entity_id
_entity_poly.type
_entity_poly.pdbx_seq_one_letter_code
_entity_poly.pdbx_strand_id
1 'polypeptide(L)'
;MSATESSSSSNTLSWQAINLAEVISVILSILLVEWALAPFAVSPWLLGGPPLLAFLLMLYSHRCRGERLQMLGFGRRCFKRALLLLAGPTLLAIAALICVSYLTHSLHLPDRFWARLSLLPGWALLQQYTLLGFSYRRLRHFLHAKQSIMITAGLFALVHAPNYPLMILTFLGGLIWSFVYERAPNLFAFAISHVLLSATVLIAVPEWILPSMTVGYRYLLYHNF
;
A
#
# COMPACT_ATOMS: atom_id res chain seq x y z
N MET A 1 -20.86 -25.40 -32.82
CA MET A 1 -20.38 -24.97 -31.49
C MET A 1 -18.98 -24.36 -31.63
N SER A 2 -18.83 -23.17 -32.22
CA SER A 2 -17.49 -22.62 -32.56
C SER A 2 -17.41 -21.08 -32.54
N ALA A 3 -18.49 -20.35 -32.87
CA ALA A 3 -18.47 -18.89 -32.89
C ALA A 3 -18.75 -18.21 -31.52
N THR A 4 -19.46 -18.87 -30.61
CA THR A 4 -19.81 -18.31 -29.29
C THR A 4 -18.69 -18.46 -28.26
N GLU A 5 -17.86 -19.50 -28.39
CA GLU A 5 -16.72 -19.72 -27.49
C GLU A 5 -15.57 -18.75 -27.80
N SER A 6 -15.30 -18.45 -29.07
CA SER A 6 -14.20 -17.54 -29.47
C SER A 6 -14.46 -16.07 -29.11
N SER A 7 -15.72 -15.63 -29.08
CA SER A 7 -16.09 -14.26 -28.68
C SER A 7 -16.09 -14.09 -27.16
N SER A 8 -16.35 -15.15 -26.40
CA SER A 8 -16.29 -15.12 -24.94
C SER A 8 -14.84 -15.02 -24.44
N SER A 9 -13.92 -15.80 -25.02
CA SER A 9 -12.51 -15.82 -24.62
C SER A 9 -11.79 -14.52 -24.92
N SER A 10 -12.03 -13.91 -26.08
CA SER A 10 -11.45 -12.61 -26.46
C SER A 10 -11.88 -11.47 -25.53
N ASN A 11 -13.15 -11.45 -25.12
CA ASN A 11 -13.67 -10.50 -24.15
C ASN A 11 -13.03 -10.68 -22.77
N THR A 12 -12.83 -11.92 -22.30
CA THR A 12 -12.16 -12.15 -21.01
C THR A 12 -10.71 -11.67 -21.02
N LEU A 13 -9.95 -11.96 -22.09
CA LEU A 13 -8.57 -11.52 -22.23
C LEU A 13 -8.45 -9.99 -22.22
N SER A 14 -9.40 -9.30 -22.87
CA SER A 14 -9.49 -7.83 -22.88
C SER A 14 -9.66 -7.25 -21.48
N TRP A 15 -10.57 -7.80 -20.67
CA TRP A 15 -10.79 -7.33 -19.29
C TRP A 15 -9.60 -7.59 -18.37
N GLN A 16 -8.90 -8.70 -18.55
CA GLN A 16 -7.67 -8.99 -17.80
C GLN A 16 -6.57 -7.98 -18.12
N ALA A 17 -6.36 -7.68 -19.40
CA ALA A 17 -5.40 -6.67 -19.85
C ALA A 17 -5.75 -5.29 -19.28
N ILE A 18 -7.03 -4.90 -19.27
CA ILE A 18 -7.48 -3.63 -18.67
C ILE A 18 -7.19 -3.60 -17.17
N ASN A 19 -7.52 -4.66 -16.42
CA ASN A 19 -7.24 -4.73 -14.98
C ASN A 19 -5.73 -4.62 -14.67
N LEU A 20 -4.89 -5.27 -15.47
CA LEU A 20 -3.45 -5.20 -15.32
C LEU A 20 -2.91 -3.81 -15.67
N ALA A 21 -3.35 -3.23 -16.79
CA ALA A 21 -2.98 -1.89 -17.21
C ALA A 21 -3.36 -0.84 -16.15
N GLU A 22 -4.56 -0.93 -15.57
CA GLU A 22 -5.01 -0.08 -14.47
C GLU A 22 -4.05 -0.12 -13.27
N VAL A 23 -3.64 -1.32 -12.84
CA VAL A 23 -2.68 -1.48 -11.72
C VAL A 23 -1.31 -0.91 -12.08
N ILE A 24 -0.82 -1.22 -13.27
CA ILE A 24 0.48 -0.70 -13.76
C ILE A 24 0.45 0.82 -13.80
N SER A 25 -0.60 1.45 -14.33
CA SER A 25 -0.73 2.91 -14.39
C SER A 25 -0.69 3.57 -13.01
N VAL A 26 -1.36 2.99 -12.01
CA VAL A 26 -1.32 3.51 -10.64
C VAL A 26 0.08 3.39 -10.04
N ILE A 27 0.74 2.23 -10.21
CA ILE A 27 2.10 2.01 -9.69
C ILE A 27 3.12 2.92 -10.37
N LEU A 28 3.05 3.06 -11.70
CA LEU A 28 3.92 3.97 -12.44
C LEU A 28 3.71 5.43 -12.05
N SER A 29 2.48 5.84 -11.73
CA SER A 29 2.20 7.19 -11.23
C SER A 29 2.91 7.47 -9.90
N ILE A 30 2.86 6.51 -8.96
CA ILE A 30 3.58 6.62 -7.68
C ILE A 30 5.09 6.64 -7.91
N LEU A 31 5.61 5.72 -8.72
CA LEU A 31 7.04 5.65 -9.02
C LEU A 31 7.53 6.92 -9.72
N LEU A 32 6.78 7.48 -10.66
CA LEU A 32 7.09 8.74 -11.33
C LEU A 32 7.26 9.87 -10.30
N VAL A 33 6.35 9.98 -9.34
CA VAL A 33 6.43 10.99 -8.30
C VAL A 33 7.66 10.78 -7.41
N GLU A 34 7.81 9.59 -6.82
CA GLU A 34 8.85 9.32 -5.83
C GLU A 34 10.27 9.29 -6.44
N TRP A 35 10.42 8.76 -7.66
CA TRP A 35 11.72 8.62 -8.31
C TRP A 35 12.12 9.82 -9.17
N ALA A 36 11.18 10.53 -9.78
CA ALA A 36 11.51 11.49 -10.83
C ALA A 36 10.96 12.90 -10.63
N LEU A 37 9.99 13.14 -9.74
CA LEU A 37 9.43 14.49 -9.53
C LEU A 37 9.72 15.06 -8.15
N ALA A 38 9.41 14.31 -7.08
CA ALA A 38 9.64 14.72 -5.70
C ALA A 38 11.09 15.12 -5.34
N PRO A 39 12.14 14.50 -5.93
CA PRO A 39 13.52 14.93 -5.67
C PRO A 39 13.88 16.29 -6.28
N PHE A 40 13.08 16.78 -7.23
CA PHE A 40 13.36 18.00 -7.97
C PHE A 40 12.38 19.10 -7.55
N ALA A 41 12.80 20.37 -7.60
CA ALA A 41 11.97 21.52 -7.27
C ALA A 41 10.95 21.83 -8.39
N VAL A 42 10.07 20.87 -8.68
CA VAL A 42 9.01 21.00 -9.70
C VAL A 42 7.77 21.70 -9.14
N SER A 43 6.90 22.16 -10.05
CA SER A 43 5.66 22.81 -9.65
C SER A 43 4.73 21.85 -8.89
N PRO A 44 3.89 22.35 -7.96
CA PRO A 44 2.94 21.52 -7.23
C PRO A 44 1.97 20.74 -8.14
N TRP A 45 1.65 21.30 -9.32
CA TRP A 45 0.80 20.65 -10.32
C TRP A 45 1.46 19.41 -10.93
N LEU A 46 2.76 19.46 -11.21
CA LEU A 46 3.48 18.28 -11.71
C LEU A 46 3.60 17.22 -10.63
N LEU A 47 3.80 17.62 -9.37
CA LEU A 47 3.88 16.68 -8.25
C LEU A 47 2.53 16.02 -7.92
N GLY A 48 1.44 16.80 -7.92
CA GLY A 48 0.10 16.34 -7.54
C GLY A 48 -0.74 15.78 -8.70
N GLY A 49 -0.40 16.11 -9.94
CA GLY A 49 -1.14 15.71 -11.14
C GLY A 49 -1.21 14.19 -11.33
N PRO A 50 -0.07 13.47 -11.38
CA PRO A 50 -0.08 12.02 -11.58
C PRO A 50 -0.85 11.26 -10.49
N PRO A 51 -0.67 11.54 -9.17
CA PRO A 51 -1.46 10.88 -8.13
C PRO A 51 -2.96 11.19 -8.23
N LEU A 52 -3.32 12.43 -8.59
CA LEU A 52 -4.72 12.81 -8.78
C LEU A 52 -5.35 12.03 -9.95
N LEU A 53 -4.65 11.94 -11.09
CA LEU A 53 -5.12 11.16 -12.24
C LEU A 53 -5.22 9.67 -11.91
N ALA A 54 -4.26 9.11 -11.18
CA ALA A 54 -4.33 7.72 -10.70
C ALA A 54 -5.54 7.50 -9.79
N PHE A 55 -5.79 8.42 -8.85
CA PHE A 55 -6.95 8.36 -7.97
C PHE A 55 -8.28 8.45 -8.74
N LEU A 56 -8.37 9.36 -9.71
CA LEU A 56 -9.54 9.49 -10.59
C LEU A 56 -9.76 8.24 -11.45
N LEU A 57 -8.68 7.64 -11.99
CA LEU A 57 -8.73 6.36 -12.69
C LEU A 57 -9.32 5.27 -11.79
N MET A 58 -8.87 5.17 -10.53
CA MET A 58 -9.38 4.18 -9.58
C MET A 58 -10.88 4.37 -9.33
N LEU A 59 -11.32 5.60 -9.07
CA LEU A 59 -12.74 5.92 -8.85
C LEU A 59 -13.59 5.61 -10.08
N TYR A 60 -13.14 6.05 -11.26
CA TYR A 60 -13.81 5.77 -12.53
C TYR A 60 -13.93 4.27 -12.77
N SER A 61 -12.84 3.54 -12.53
CA SER A 61 -12.76 2.11 -12.72
C SER A 61 -13.68 1.32 -11.78
N HIS A 62 -13.83 1.76 -10.52
CA HIS A 62 -14.83 1.23 -9.59
C HIS A 62 -16.26 1.51 -10.08
N ARG A 63 -16.52 2.74 -10.54
CA ARG A 63 -17.83 3.15 -11.07
C ARG A 63 -18.26 2.31 -12.27
N CYS A 64 -17.37 2.10 -13.24
CA CYS A 64 -17.64 1.27 -14.42
C CYS A 64 -17.99 -0.18 -14.07
N ARG A 65 -17.50 -0.70 -12.95
CA ARG A 65 -17.76 -2.07 -12.47
C ARG A 65 -18.87 -2.15 -11.43
N GLY A 66 -19.56 -1.04 -11.14
CA GLY A 66 -20.61 -0.98 -10.14
C GLY A 66 -20.13 -1.28 -8.71
N GLU A 67 -18.83 -1.08 -8.44
CA GLU A 67 -18.25 -1.42 -7.15
C GLU A 67 -18.65 -0.41 -6.07
N ARG A 68 -19.42 -0.86 -5.08
CA ARG A 68 -19.86 -0.06 -3.93
C ARG A 68 -18.75 0.05 -2.88
N LEU A 69 -18.68 1.18 -2.18
CA LEU A 69 -17.74 1.43 -1.08
C LEU A 69 -17.67 0.29 -0.05
N GLN A 70 -18.81 -0.29 0.30
CA GLN A 70 -18.89 -1.42 1.23
C GLN A 70 -18.13 -2.67 0.73
N MET A 71 -18.11 -2.92 -0.58
CA MET A 71 -17.37 -4.04 -1.18
C MET A 71 -15.85 -3.80 -1.16
N LEU A 72 -15.44 -2.54 -1.22
CA LEU A 72 -14.03 -2.14 -1.10
C LEU A 72 -13.52 -2.27 0.34
N GLY A 73 -14.44 -2.36 1.32
CA GLY A 73 -14.14 -2.44 2.75
C GLY A 73 -14.40 -1.14 3.51
N PHE A 74 -15.00 -0.12 2.88
CA PHE A 74 -15.52 1.05 3.59
C PHE A 74 -16.87 0.73 4.21
N GLY A 75 -16.84 0.24 5.45
CA GLY A 75 -18.04 -0.11 6.20
C GLY A 75 -17.72 -0.78 7.53
N ARG A 76 -18.75 -1.29 8.20
CA ARG A 76 -18.62 -1.93 9.52
C ARG A 76 -18.71 -3.46 9.50
N ARG A 77 -19.18 -4.04 8.39
CA ARG A 77 -19.52 -5.48 8.25
C ARG A 77 -18.40 -6.41 8.72
N CYS A 78 -17.18 -6.18 8.25
CA CYS A 78 -16.02 -7.01 8.57
C CYS A 78 -15.08 -6.38 9.59
N PHE A 79 -15.41 -5.22 10.18
CA PHE A 79 -14.49 -4.43 10.99
C PHE A 79 -13.93 -5.22 12.18
N LYS A 80 -14.81 -5.81 13.00
CA LYS A 80 -14.39 -6.61 14.17
C LYS A 80 -13.56 -7.83 13.77
N ARG A 81 -13.98 -8.56 12.73
CA ARG A 81 -13.26 -9.75 12.23
C ARG A 81 -11.88 -9.39 11.70
N ALA A 82 -11.77 -8.33 10.91
CA ALA A 82 -10.50 -7.84 10.38
C ALA A 82 -9.57 -7.40 11.52
N LEU A 83 -10.09 -6.66 12.51
CA LEU A 83 -9.32 -6.20 13.66
C LEU A 83 -8.76 -7.39 14.46
N LEU A 84 -9.57 -8.43 14.72
CA LEU A 84 -9.12 -9.64 15.43
C LEU A 84 -8.05 -10.41 14.65
N LEU A 85 -8.20 -10.53 13.32
CA LEU A 85 -7.21 -11.19 12.46
C LEU A 85 -5.90 -10.40 12.36
N LEU A 86 -5.97 -9.07 12.46
CA LEU A 86 -4.79 -8.19 12.43
C LEU A 86 -4.11 -8.08 13.79
N ALA A 87 -4.85 -8.18 14.90
CA ALA A 87 -4.34 -7.92 16.24
C ALA A 87 -3.07 -8.70 16.56
N GLY A 88 -3.06 -10.02 16.35
CA GLY A 88 -1.89 -10.87 16.59
C GLY A 88 -0.65 -10.41 15.81
N PRO A 89 -0.69 -10.39 14.46
CA PRO A 89 0.41 -9.92 13.64
C PRO A 89 0.87 -8.48 13.96
N THR A 90 -0.07 -7.55 14.19
CA THR A 90 0.26 -6.16 14.52
C THR A 90 0.98 -6.07 15.87
N LEU A 91 0.46 -6.70 16.91
CA LEU A 91 1.07 -6.68 18.25
C LEU A 91 2.43 -7.37 18.27
N LEU A 92 2.59 -8.47 17.54
CA LEU A 92 3.87 -9.16 17.41
C LEU A 92 4.92 -8.27 16.72
N ALA A 93 4.55 -7.60 15.64
CA ALA A 93 5.45 -6.68 14.94
C ALA A 93 5.81 -5.47 15.81
N ILE A 94 4.85 -4.90 16.55
CA ILE A 94 5.13 -3.83 17.53
C ILE A 94 6.13 -4.33 18.57
N ALA A 95 5.89 -5.48 19.18
CA ALA A 95 6.78 -6.05 20.19
C ALA A 95 8.20 -6.28 19.64
N ALA A 96 8.32 -6.79 18.41
CA ALA A 96 9.61 -6.96 17.74
C ALA A 96 10.34 -5.62 17.51
N LEU A 97 9.64 -4.59 17.03
CA LEU A 97 10.22 -3.26 16.80
C LEU A 97 10.64 -2.59 18.12
N ILE A 98 9.84 -2.72 19.18
CA ILE A 98 10.19 -2.22 20.52
C ILE A 98 11.38 -3.00 21.10
N CYS A 99 11.47 -4.31 20.88
CA CYS A 99 12.63 -5.11 21.27
C CYS A 99 13.91 -4.63 20.58
N VAL A 100 13.86 -4.41 19.25
CA VAL A 100 14.98 -3.80 18.51
C VAL A 100 15.34 -2.47 19.15
N SER A 101 14.37 -1.60 19.40
CA SER A 101 14.59 -0.29 20.00
C SER A 101 15.25 -0.34 21.38
N TYR A 102 14.84 -1.30 22.21
CA TYR A 102 15.43 -1.53 23.52
C TYR A 102 16.89 -1.97 23.41
N LEU A 103 17.19 -2.90 22.50
CA LEU A 103 18.56 -3.40 22.27
C LEU A 103 19.49 -2.33 21.67
N THR A 104 18.94 -1.41 20.88
CA THR A 104 19.70 -0.35 20.19
C THR A 104 19.63 1.01 20.88
N HIS A 105 18.94 1.12 22.02
CA HIS A 105 18.70 2.37 22.75
C HIS A 105 18.20 3.53 21.85
N SER A 106 17.31 3.21 20.90
CA SER A 106 16.93 4.12 19.81
C SER A 106 15.54 4.73 19.95
N LEU A 107 14.86 4.51 21.08
CA LEU A 107 13.53 5.06 21.31
C LEU A 107 13.62 6.59 21.36
N HIS A 108 12.94 7.25 20.43
CA HIS A 108 12.93 8.70 20.34
C HIS A 108 11.57 9.22 19.86
N LEU A 109 11.30 10.49 20.12
CA LEU A 109 10.18 11.21 19.52
C LEU A 109 10.72 12.11 18.41
N PRO A 110 10.34 11.91 17.14
CA PRO A 110 10.84 12.72 16.05
C PRO A 110 10.25 14.13 16.09
N ASP A 111 10.90 15.05 15.38
CA ASP A 111 10.39 16.40 15.19
C ASP A 111 8.99 16.39 14.57
N ARG A 112 8.14 17.29 15.09
CA ARG A 112 6.74 17.44 14.67
C ARG A 112 5.95 16.13 14.77
N PHE A 113 6.30 15.23 15.71
CA PHE A 113 5.65 13.95 15.91
C PHE A 113 4.12 14.02 15.87
N TRP A 114 3.50 14.95 16.62
CA TRP A 114 2.05 15.10 16.67
C TRP A 114 1.42 15.48 15.33
N ALA A 115 2.08 16.36 14.56
CA ALA A 115 1.61 16.74 13.22
C ALA A 115 1.76 15.58 12.23
N ARG A 116 2.84 14.79 12.33
CA ARG A 116 3.01 13.57 11.54
C ARG A 116 1.94 12.53 11.91
N LEU A 117 1.70 12.34 13.20
CA LEU A 117 0.71 11.40 13.73
C LEU A 117 -0.72 11.79 13.34
N SER A 118 -1.08 13.07 13.28
CA SER A 118 -2.42 13.51 12.88
C SER A 118 -2.71 13.28 11.39
N LEU A 119 -1.69 13.34 10.54
CA LEU A 119 -1.81 13.08 9.09
C LEU A 119 -1.72 11.58 8.75
N LEU A 120 -1.05 10.80 9.60
CA LEU A 120 -0.76 9.39 9.38
C LEU A 120 -2.00 8.53 9.12
N PRO A 121 -3.14 8.67 9.82
CA PRO A 121 -4.36 7.91 9.52
C PRO A 121 -4.90 8.12 8.11
N GLY A 122 -4.93 9.37 7.63
CA GLY A 122 -5.39 9.68 6.28
C GLY A 122 -4.47 9.08 5.22
N TRP A 123 -3.15 9.23 5.43
CA TRP A 123 -2.14 8.67 4.55
C TRP A 123 -2.16 7.14 4.53
N ALA A 124 -2.26 6.50 5.71
CA ALA A 124 -2.37 5.05 5.84
C ALA A 124 -3.63 4.52 5.16
N LEU A 125 -4.78 5.19 5.32
CA LEU A 125 -6.02 4.78 4.66
C LEU A 125 -5.92 4.89 3.14
N LEU A 126 -5.32 5.96 2.61
CA LEU A 126 -5.09 6.12 1.17
C LEU A 126 -4.20 5.01 0.62
N GLN A 127 -3.09 4.70 1.29
CA GLN A 127 -2.21 3.59 0.89
C GLN A 127 -2.94 2.24 0.94
N GLN A 128 -3.72 1.96 1.99
CA GLN A 128 -4.48 0.71 2.11
C GLN A 128 -5.59 0.62 1.05
N TYR A 129 -6.23 1.74 0.71
CA TYR A 129 -7.19 1.80 -0.39
C TYR A 129 -6.52 1.49 -1.73
N THR A 130 -5.39 2.12 -2.03
CA THR A 130 -4.63 1.85 -3.27
C THR A 130 -4.16 0.40 -3.34
N LEU A 131 -3.62 -0.13 -2.25
CA LEU A 131 -3.07 -1.47 -2.20
C LEU A 131 -4.14 -2.56 -2.26
N LEU A 132 -5.12 -2.50 -1.36
CA LEU A 132 -6.10 -3.57 -1.14
C LEU A 132 -7.43 -3.25 -1.82
N GLY A 133 -7.92 -2.03 -1.61
CA GLY A 133 -9.20 -1.56 -2.15
C GLY A 133 -9.20 -1.46 -3.67
N PHE A 134 -8.03 -1.36 -4.30
CA PHE A 134 -7.88 -1.31 -5.74
C PHE A 134 -6.98 -2.44 -6.26
N SER A 135 -5.66 -2.35 -6.06
CA SER A 135 -4.70 -3.22 -6.77
C SER A 135 -4.92 -4.71 -6.51
N TYR A 136 -5.13 -5.11 -5.26
CA TYR A 136 -5.46 -6.50 -4.92
C TYR A 136 -6.73 -6.99 -5.63
N ARG A 137 -7.81 -6.18 -5.65
CA ARG A 137 -9.07 -6.56 -6.29
C ARG A 137 -8.92 -6.77 -7.79
N ARG A 138 -8.16 -5.90 -8.46
CA ARG A 138 -7.87 -6.01 -9.90
C ARG A 138 -7.11 -7.29 -10.20
N LEU A 139 -6.07 -7.58 -9.42
CA LEU A 139 -5.30 -8.81 -9.55
C LEU A 139 -6.17 -10.05 -9.28
N ARG A 140 -7.08 -10.01 -8.29
CA ARG A 140 -7.95 -11.15 -7.96
C ARG A 140 -9.01 -11.47 -9.02
N HIS A 141 -9.29 -10.56 -9.96
CA HIS A 141 -10.19 -10.86 -11.07
C HIS A 141 -9.65 -11.92 -12.03
N PHE A 142 -8.34 -12.12 -12.07
CA PHE A 142 -7.72 -13.04 -13.03
C PHE A 142 -6.61 -13.92 -12.44
N LEU A 143 -6.16 -13.63 -11.21
CA LEU A 143 -5.20 -14.46 -10.48
C LEU A 143 -5.86 -15.15 -9.29
N HIS A 144 -5.27 -16.27 -8.89
CA HIS A 144 -5.63 -16.96 -7.65
C HIS A 144 -5.20 -16.16 -6.41
N ALA A 145 -5.85 -16.42 -5.27
CA ALA A 145 -5.63 -15.69 -4.03
C ALA A 145 -4.15 -15.58 -3.64
N LYS A 146 -3.42 -16.69 -3.70
CA LYS A 146 -1.99 -16.74 -3.35
C LYS A 146 -1.15 -15.82 -4.24
N GLN A 147 -1.40 -15.82 -5.55
CA GLN A 147 -0.67 -15.00 -6.52
C GLN A 147 -0.98 -13.52 -6.31
N SER A 148 -2.25 -13.14 -6.16
CA SER A 148 -2.61 -11.75 -5.90
C SER A 148 -2.02 -11.24 -4.58
N ILE A 149 -2.02 -12.06 -3.51
CA ILE A 149 -1.38 -11.70 -2.23
C ILE A 149 0.10 -11.40 -2.45
N MET A 150 0.82 -12.31 -3.12
CA MET A 150 2.26 -12.19 -3.34
C MET A 150 2.60 -10.96 -4.21
N ILE A 151 1.88 -10.77 -5.32
CA ILE A 151 2.10 -9.65 -6.23
C ILE A 151 1.73 -8.33 -5.57
N THR A 152 0.60 -8.24 -4.86
CA THR A 152 0.21 -7.04 -4.11
C THR A 152 1.27 -6.66 -3.07
N ALA A 153 1.79 -7.62 -2.31
CA ALA A 153 2.88 -7.39 -1.37
C ALA A 153 4.16 -6.91 -2.08
N GLY A 154 4.53 -7.54 -3.20
CA GLY A 154 5.67 -7.14 -4.01
C GLY A 154 5.54 -5.72 -4.59
N LEU A 155 4.35 -5.34 -5.07
CA LEU A 155 4.08 -3.98 -5.54
C LEU A 155 4.21 -2.95 -4.41
N PHE A 156 3.75 -3.29 -3.21
CA PHE A 156 3.89 -2.40 -2.05
C PHE A 156 5.36 -2.20 -1.67
N ALA A 157 6.15 -3.27 -1.66
CA ALA A 157 7.59 -3.18 -1.45
C ALA A 157 8.27 -2.36 -2.54
N LEU A 158 7.91 -2.57 -3.81
CA LEU A 158 8.51 -1.89 -4.96
C LEU A 158 8.36 -0.36 -4.89
N VAL A 159 7.18 0.14 -4.50
CA VAL A 159 6.99 1.61 -4.39
C VAL A 159 7.78 2.23 -3.24
N HIS A 160 8.34 1.41 -2.33
CA HIS A 160 9.24 1.86 -1.26
C HIS A 160 10.72 1.66 -1.59
N ALA A 161 11.05 1.21 -2.80
CA ALA A 161 12.44 1.11 -3.24
C ALA A 161 13.11 2.50 -3.27
N PRO A 162 14.44 2.57 -3.06
CA PRO A 162 15.36 1.47 -2.80
C PRO A 162 15.67 1.24 -1.30
N ASN A 163 14.81 1.71 -0.40
CA ASN A 163 14.99 1.58 1.04
C ASN A 163 14.73 0.12 1.49
N TYR A 164 15.73 -0.76 1.38
CA TYR A 164 15.57 -2.20 1.63
C TYR A 164 14.93 -2.57 2.98
N PRO A 165 15.30 -1.94 4.12
CA PRO A 165 14.62 -2.17 5.39
C PRO A 165 13.12 -1.89 5.29
N LEU A 166 12.74 -0.75 4.70
CA LEU A 166 11.34 -0.38 4.50
C LEU A 166 10.65 -1.31 3.50
N MET A 167 11.35 -1.74 2.44
CA MET A 167 10.83 -2.71 1.47
C MET A 167 10.50 -4.05 2.13
N ILE A 168 11.35 -4.55 3.05
CA ILE A 168 11.10 -5.79 3.79
C ILE A 168 9.86 -5.63 4.68
N LEU A 169 9.80 -4.54 5.46
CA LEU A 169 8.66 -4.27 6.34
C LEU A 169 7.34 -4.16 5.57
N THR A 170 7.35 -3.44 4.44
CA THR A 170 6.18 -3.27 3.58
C THR A 170 5.83 -4.55 2.84
N PHE A 171 6.79 -5.37 2.41
CA PHE A 171 6.51 -6.69 1.84
C PHE A 171 5.78 -7.59 2.85
N LEU A 172 6.33 -7.73 4.07
CA LEU A 172 5.72 -8.54 5.13
C LEU A 172 4.33 -8.02 5.53
N GLY A 173 4.19 -6.69 5.69
CA GLY A 173 2.91 -6.05 5.94
C GLY A 173 1.92 -6.30 4.81
N GLY A 174 2.35 -6.16 3.55
CA GLY A 174 1.54 -6.42 2.37
C GLY A 174 1.05 -7.87 2.27
N LEU A 175 1.88 -8.85 2.64
CA LEU A 175 1.47 -10.26 2.70
C LEU A 175 0.36 -10.47 3.73
N ILE A 176 0.57 -9.99 4.96
CA ILE A 176 -0.40 -10.12 6.06
C ILE A 176 -1.71 -9.41 5.72
N TRP A 177 -1.62 -8.15 5.29
CA TRP A 177 -2.79 -7.33 5.03
C TRP A 177 -3.60 -7.88 3.85
N SER A 178 -2.96 -8.30 2.75
CA SER A 178 -3.67 -8.90 1.61
C SER A 178 -4.31 -10.25 2.00
N PHE A 179 -3.62 -11.06 2.79
CA PHE A 179 -4.16 -12.33 3.30
C PHE A 179 -5.40 -12.13 4.18
N VAL A 180 -5.39 -11.13 5.06
CA VAL A 180 -6.53 -10.82 5.91
C VAL A 180 -7.64 -10.13 5.11
N TYR A 181 -7.31 -9.26 4.16
CA TYR A 181 -8.29 -8.55 3.32
C TYR A 181 -9.14 -9.51 2.50
N GLU A 182 -8.52 -10.56 1.94
CA GLU A 182 -9.21 -11.65 1.25
C GLU A 182 -10.31 -12.33 2.11
N ARG A 183 -10.15 -12.34 3.44
CA ARG A 183 -11.08 -12.99 4.38
C ARG A 183 -12.06 -12.03 5.04
N ALA A 184 -11.63 -10.79 5.25
CA ALA A 184 -12.35 -9.79 6.01
C ALA A 184 -12.01 -8.38 5.46
N PRO A 185 -12.54 -7.99 4.29
CA PRO A 185 -12.24 -6.70 3.68
C PRO A 185 -12.80 -5.55 4.53
N ASN A 186 -11.91 -4.75 5.11
CA ASN A 186 -12.26 -3.61 5.95
C ASN A 186 -11.12 -2.58 6.05
N LEU A 187 -11.12 -1.57 5.19
CA LEU A 187 -10.00 -0.62 5.05
C LEU A 187 -9.71 0.18 6.31
N PHE A 188 -10.71 0.42 7.17
CA PHE A 188 -10.49 1.11 8.45
C PHE A 188 -9.65 0.28 9.42
N ALA A 189 -9.92 -1.02 9.54
CA ALA A 189 -9.12 -1.91 10.39
C ALA A 189 -7.67 -2.02 9.88
N PHE A 190 -7.48 -2.11 8.56
CA PHE A 190 -6.14 -2.10 7.96
C PHE A 190 -5.41 -0.77 8.20
N ALA A 191 -6.11 0.36 8.06
CA ALA A 191 -5.53 1.68 8.33
C ALA A 191 -5.09 1.82 9.81
N ILE A 192 -5.87 1.31 10.78
CA ILE A 192 -5.48 1.28 12.19
C ILE A 192 -4.20 0.46 12.38
N SER A 193 -4.15 -0.78 11.85
CA SER A 193 -2.94 -1.59 11.91
C SER A 193 -1.75 -0.88 11.28
N HIS A 194 -1.94 -0.21 10.15
CA HIS A 194 -0.88 0.48 9.44
C HIS A 194 -0.37 1.68 10.25
N VAL A 195 -1.25 2.52 10.77
CA VAL A 195 -0.89 3.66 11.63
C VAL A 195 -0.06 3.21 12.82
N LEU A 196 -0.48 2.15 13.52
CA LEU A 196 0.24 1.63 14.69
C LEU A 196 1.66 1.18 14.32
N LEU A 197 1.80 0.44 13.22
CA LEU A 197 3.11 -0.03 12.77
C LEU A 197 3.99 1.12 12.27
N SER A 198 3.46 2.04 11.47
CA SER A 198 4.20 3.20 10.99
C SER A 198 4.64 4.12 12.12
N ALA A 199 3.77 4.38 13.10
CA ALA A 199 4.12 5.16 14.28
C ALA A 199 5.19 4.45 15.12
N THR A 200 5.09 3.13 15.28
CA THR A 200 6.11 2.35 16.00
C THR A 200 7.44 2.39 15.28
N VAL A 201 7.48 2.17 13.97
CA VAL A 201 8.70 2.27 13.16
C VAL A 201 9.34 3.65 13.34
N LEU A 202 8.53 4.71 13.28
CA LEU A 202 8.97 6.08 13.38
C LEU A 202 9.65 6.43 14.72
N ILE A 203 9.24 5.81 15.84
CA ILE A 203 9.80 6.09 17.17
C ILE A 203 10.86 5.07 17.61
N ALA A 204 10.80 3.85 17.07
CA ALA A 204 11.53 2.70 17.61
C ALA A 204 12.78 2.35 16.79
N VAL A 205 12.74 2.50 15.46
CA VAL A 205 13.81 2.01 14.59
C VAL A 205 14.91 3.08 14.45
N PRO A 206 16.18 2.76 14.73
CA PRO A 206 17.28 3.72 14.58
C PRO A 206 17.56 4.04 13.11
N GLU A 207 18.07 5.25 12.86
CA GLU A 207 18.34 5.74 11.50
C GLU A 207 19.36 4.90 10.73
N TRP A 208 20.33 4.26 11.41
CA TRP A 208 21.29 3.39 10.74
C TRP A 208 20.67 2.06 10.28
N ILE A 209 19.53 1.64 10.85
CA ILE A 209 18.75 0.50 10.35
C ILE A 209 17.80 0.96 9.26
N LEU A 210 17.06 2.04 9.48
CA LEU A 210 16.09 2.59 8.54
C LEU A 210 16.45 4.06 8.31
N PRO A 211 17.30 4.35 7.29
CA PRO A 211 17.81 5.69 7.04
C PRO A 211 16.68 6.57 6.53
N SER A 212 15.93 7.16 7.45
CA SER A 212 14.65 7.83 7.21
C SER A 212 13.59 6.95 6.51
N MET A 213 12.33 7.37 6.51
CA MET A 213 11.29 6.74 5.68
C MET A 213 11.27 7.30 4.25
N THR A 214 12.44 7.73 3.74
CA THR A 214 12.56 8.23 2.37
C THR A 214 12.61 7.08 1.38
N VAL A 215 12.06 7.34 0.18
CA VAL A 215 11.95 6.40 -0.93
C VAL A 215 12.36 7.12 -2.21
N GLY A 216 12.50 6.36 -3.30
CA GLY A 216 12.85 6.90 -4.61
C GLY A 216 14.26 7.49 -4.68
N TYR A 217 14.46 8.40 -5.62
CA TYR A 217 15.77 9.02 -5.85
C TYR A 217 16.21 9.90 -4.68
N ARG A 218 15.25 10.42 -3.89
CA ARG A 218 15.53 11.17 -2.66
C ARG A 218 16.31 10.32 -1.63
N TYR A 219 16.01 9.03 -1.53
CA TYR A 219 16.80 8.12 -0.68
C TYR A 219 18.26 8.05 -1.15
N LEU A 220 18.48 7.96 -2.46
CA LEU A 220 19.84 7.88 -3.03
C LEU A 220 20.63 9.18 -2.80
N LEU A 221 19.98 10.33 -2.86
CA LEU A 221 20.61 11.64 -2.64
C LEU A 221 21.07 11.86 -1.20
N TYR A 222 20.33 11.35 -0.21
CA TYR A 222 20.62 11.61 1.21
C TYR A 222 21.48 10.54 1.90
N HIS A 223 21.66 9.37 1.29
CA HIS A 223 22.28 8.21 1.96
C HIS A 223 23.43 7.55 1.20
N ASN A 224 23.69 7.95 -0.06
CA ASN A 224 24.85 7.46 -0.83
C ASN A 224 25.85 8.57 -1.19
N PHE A 225 25.58 9.82 -0.79
CA PHE A 225 26.43 11.00 -0.93
C PHE A 225 26.41 11.79 0.37
#